data_AF-A0A074YYD2-F1
#
_entry.id   AF-A0A074YYD2-F1
#
_cell.length_a   1.000
_cell.length_b   1.000
_cell.length_c   1.000
_cell.angle_alpha   90.00
_cell.angle_beta   90.00
_cell.angle_gamma   90.00
#
_symmetry.space_group_name_H-M   'P 1'
#
loop_
_entity.id
_entity.type
_entity.pdbx_description
1 polymer ?
#
loop_
_entity_poly.entity_id
_entity_poly.type
_entity_poly.pdbx_seq_one_letter_code
_entity_poly.pdbx_strand_id
1 'polypeptide(L)'
;LRDGKHLAFLNFLDFISVCILLQANVFHTYHVLRANKIPAENIITFAYDDIANNPKNPFPGHVFNDYEHEDVYNGVVIDYHGKDVKPDIFAKVLEGDKELEKQGRKVLKS
;
A
#
# COMPACT_ATOMS: atom_id res chain seq x y z
N LEU A 1 43.67 -24.94 -0.87
CA LEU A 1 42.94 -23.98 -1.72
C LEU A 1 41.43 -24.12 -1.48
N ARG A 2 40.97 -23.78 -0.28
CA ARG A 2 39.57 -23.59 0.08
C ARG A 2 39.58 -22.44 1.06
N ASP A 3 38.90 -21.36 0.72
CA ASP A 3 38.24 -20.43 1.65
C ASP A 3 37.75 -19.19 0.88
N GLY A 4 36.76 -19.40 0.01
CA GLY A 4 35.90 -18.34 -0.50
C GLY A 4 34.74 -18.18 0.45
N LYS A 5 34.90 -17.37 1.51
CA LYS A 5 33.79 -17.01 2.39
C LYS A 5 32.81 -16.14 1.59
N HIS A 6 31.73 -16.76 1.10
CA HIS A 6 30.58 -16.03 0.59
C HIS A 6 29.95 -15.30 1.78
N LEU A 7 30.26 -14.02 1.89
CA LEU A 7 29.72 -13.14 2.90
C LEU A 7 28.35 -12.66 2.41
N ALA A 8 27.28 -13.32 2.84
CA ALA A 8 25.92 -12.84 2.63
C ALA A 8 25.57 -11.85 3.74
N PHE A 9 25.52 -10.56 3.41
CA PHE A 9 24.93 -9.55 4.28
C PHE A 9 23.40 -9.62 4.14
N LEU A 10 22.74 -10.36 5.03
CA LEU A 10 21.33 -10.12 5.34
C LEU A 10 21.30 -8.87 6.22
N ASN A 11 21.24 -7.69 5.59
CA ASN A 11 20.86 -6.49 6.32
C ASN A 11 19.44 -6.73 6.87
N PHE A 12 19.32 -6.66 8.19
CA PHE A 12 18.05 -6.64 8.88
C PHE A 12 17.35 -5.37 8.41
N LEU A 13 16.46 -5.51 7.43
CA LEU A 13 15.78 -4.42 6.74
C LEU A 13 15.22 -3.45 7.79
N ASP A 14 15.64 -2.18 7.71
CA ASP A 14 15.03 -1.10 8.49
C ASP A 14 13.51 -1.24 8.39
N PHE A 15 12.78 -0.98 9.48
CA PHE A 15 11.31 -1.08 9.54
C PHE A 15 10.63 -0.37 8.36
N ILE A 16 11.26 0.71 7.87
CA ILE A 16 10.88 1.47 6.68
C ILE A 16 10.86 0.59 5.42
N SER A 17 11.86 -0.27 5.21
CA SER A 17 11.95 -1.11 4.00
C SER A 17 10.92 -2.24 3.97
N VAL A 18 10.51 -2.75 5.13
CA VAL A 18 9.38 -3.70 5.21
C VAL A 18 8.07 -2.99 4.89
N CYS A 19 7.88 -1.77 5.40
CA CYS A 19 6.69 -0.96 5.10
C CYS A 19 6.57 -0.56 3.63
N ILE A 20 7.69 -0.28 2.94
CA ILE A 20 7.71 0.03 1.50
C ILE A 20 7.10 -1.12 0.69
N LEU A 21 7.56 -2.36 0.92
CA LEU A 21 7.08 -3.52 0.19
C LEU A 21 5.59 -3.79 0.42
N LEU A 22 5.10 -3.56 1.64
CA LEU A 22 3.68 -3.74 1.95
C LEU A 22 2.80 -2.74 1.19
N GLN A 23 3.15 -1.46 1.19
CA GLN A 23 2.37 -0.45 0.46
C GLN A 23 2.49 -0.59 -1.06
N ALA A 24 3.69 -0.88 -1.58
CA ALA A 24 3.90 -1.12 -3.00
C ALA A 24 3.02 -2.28 -3.52
N ASN A 25 2.88 -3.36 -2.73
CA ASN A 25 2.00 -4.47 -3.07
C ASN A 25 0.51 -4.08 -3.08
N VAL A 26 0.06 -3.27 -2.12
CA VAL A 26 -1.33 -2.77 -2.11
C VAL A 26 -1.62 -1.95 -3.36
N PHE A 27 -0.71 -1.05 -3.71
CA PHE A 27 -0.83 -0.19 -4.88
C PHE A 27 -0.79 -0.98 -6.19
N HIS A 28 0.14 -1.93 -6.33
CA HIS A 28 0.17 -2.83 -7.47
C HIS A 28 -1.12 -3.66 -7.58
N THR A 29 -1.63 -4.20 -6.47
CA THR A 29 -2.88 -4.95 -6.44
C THR A 29 -4.06 -4.10 -6.89
N TYR A 30 -4.10 -2.82 -6.53
CA TYR A 30 -5.11 -1.88 -7.03
C TYR A 30 -5.12 -1.84 -8.57
N HIS A 31 -3.96 -1.67 -9.20
CA HIS A 31 -3.85 -1.67 -10.67
C HIS A 31 -4.27 -3.02 -11.28
N VAL A 32 -3.90 -4.15 -10.68
CA VAL A 32 -4.35 -5.48 -11.12
C VAL A 32 -5.87 -5.58 -11.09
N LEU A 33 -6.54 -5.12 -10.02
CA LEU A 33 -7.99 -5.12 -9.92
C LEU A 33 -8.62 -4.20 -11.00
N ARG A 34 -8.06 -3.01 -11.23
CA ARG A 34 -8.52 -2.08 -12.26
C ARG A 34 -8.36 -2.66 -13.68
N ALA A 35 -7.24 -3.33 -13.96
CA ALA A 35 -6.99 -4.01 -15.23
C ALA A 35 -8.01 -5.13 -15.50
N ASN A 36 -8.49 -5.77 -14.43
CA ASN A 36 -9.58 -6.75 -14.48
C ASN A 36 -10.99 -6.13 -14.52
N LYS A 37 -11.10 -4.84 -14.86
CA LYS A 37 -12.36 -4.09 -15.02
C LYS A 37 -13.18 -3.97 -13.74
N ILE A 38 -12.56 -4.15 -12.58
CA ILE A 38 -13.21 -3.82 -11.31
C ILE A 38 -13.21 -2.29 -11.18
N PRO A 39 -14.38 -1.66 -10.97
CA PRO A 39 -14.47 -0.21 -10.94
C PRO A 39 -13.92 0.33 -9.60
N ALA A 40 -13.44 1.58 -9.61
CA ALA A 40 -12.74 2.19 -8.47
C ALA A 40 -13.61 2.22 -7.20
N GLU A 41 -14.90 2.45 -7.40
CA GLU A 41 -15.91 2.53 -6.35
C GLU A 41 -16.09 1.20 -5.60
N ASN A 42 -15.75 0.07 -6.21
CA ASN A 42 -15.86 -1.26 -5.63
C ASN A 42 -14.57 -1.73 -4.94
N ILE A 43 -13.53 -0.90 -4.94
CA ILE A 43 -12.25 -1.20 -4.28
C ILE A 43 -12.12 -0.27 -3.08
N ILE A 44 -11.82 -0.82 -1.91
CA ILE A 44 -11.55 -0.05 -0.70
C ILE A 44 -10.07 -0.21 -0.36
N THR A 45 -9.30 0.87 -0.54
CA THR A 45 -7.84 0.84 -0.33
C THR A 45 -7.46 1.40 1.04
N PHE A 46 -6.64 0.65 1.78
CA PHE A 46 -5.99 1.09 3.00
C PHE A 46 -4.48 1.18 2.79
N ALA A 47 -3.88 2.35 2.99
CA ALA A 47 -2.43 2.53 2.93
C ALA A 47 -2.02 3.70 3.82
N TYR A 48 -0.91 3.60 4.57
CA TYR A 48 -0.46 4.71 5.42
C TYR A 48 -0.10 5.96 4.61
N ASP A 49 0.31 5.78 3.35
CA ASP A 49 0.61 6.84 2.38
C ASP A 49 1.79 7.74 2.79
N ASP A 50 2.82 7.12 3.36
CA ASP A 50 4.01 7.78 3.90
C ASP A 50 5.31 7.43 3.14
N ILE A 51 5.19 6.68 2.03
CA ILE A 51 6.32 6.20 1.24
C ILE A 51 6.65 7.12 0.05
N ALA A 52 5.65 7.48 -0.77
CA ALA A 52 5.89 8.28 -1.99
C ALA A 52 6.59 9.61 -1.70
N ASN A 53 6.17 10.30 -0.63
CA ASN A 53 6.71 11.60 -0.20
C ASN A 53 7.74 11.50 0.94
N ASN A 54 8.24 10.30 1.25
CA ASN A 54 9.23 10.13 2.30
C ASN A 54 10.54 10.86 1.93
N PRO A 55 11.15 11.64 2.84
CA PRO A 55 12.45 12.27 2.56
C PRO A 55 13.58 11.27 2.25
N LYS A 56 13.43 10.00 2.65
CA LYS A 56 14.37 8.92 2.32
C LYS A 56 14.06 8.24 0.99
N ASN A 57 12.94 8.56 0.34
CA ASN A 57 12.62 8.01 -0.97
C ASN A 57 13.50 8.69 -2.03
N PRO A 58 14.40 7.96 -2.71
CA PRO A 58 15.23 8.53 -3.77
C PRO A 58 14.43 8.94 -5.01
N PHE A 59 13.17 8.51 -5.13
CA PHE A 59 12.26 8.84 -6.24
C PHE A 59 10.98 9.52 -5.71
N PRO A 60 11.04 10.82 -5.37
CA PRO A 60 9.91 11.53 -4.79
C PRO A 60 8.63 11.40 -5.63
N GLY A 61 7.52 11.11 -4.98
CA GLY A 61 6.21 10.97 -5.60
C GLY A 61 5.94 9.65 -6.32
N HIS A 62 6.91 8.72 -6.35
CA HIS A 62 6.78 7.44 -7.03
C HIS A 62 7.00 6.28 -6.07
N VAL A 63 6.31 5.16 -6.32
CA VAL A 63 6.50 3.90 -5.57
C VAL A 63 6.60 2.77 -6.59
N PHE A 64 7.56 1.87 -6.40
CA PHE A 64 7.82 0.76 -7.32
C PHE A 64 7.63 -0.57 -6.59
N ASN A 65 7.03 -1.57 -7.26
CA ASN A 65 6.86 -2.93 -6.71
C ASN A 65 7.82 -3.96 -7.31
N ASP A 66 8.62 -3.57 -8.29
CA ASP A 66 9.58 -4.44 -8.97
C ASP A 66 10.81 -3.66 -9.48
N TYR A 67 11.67 -4.36 -10.22
CA TYR A 67 12.87 -3.78 -10.85
C TYR A 67 12.59 -3.14 -12.21
N GLU A 68 11.38 -3.29 -12.76
CA GLU A 68 10.99 -2.64 -14.02
C GLU A 68 10.69 -1.15 -13.82
N HIS A 69 10.63 -0.71 -12.56
CA HIS A 69 10.40 0.69 -12.16
C HIS A 69 9.08 1.24 -12.71
N GLU A 70 8.05 0.40 -12.77
CA GLU A 70 6.69 0.87 -13.02
C GLU A 70 6.15 1.55 -11.75
N ASP A 71 5.77 2.83 -11.89
CA ASP A 71 5.17 3.56 -10.78
C ASP A 71 3.77 3.02 -10.48
N VAL A 72 3.66 2.38 -9.32
CA VAL A 72 2.39 1.81 -8.84
C VAL A 72 1.61 2.80 -7.99
N TYR A 73 2.16 3.96 -7.63
CA TYR A 73 1.47 4.92 -6.75
C TYR A 73 0.46 5.78 -7.52
N ASN A 74 0.85 6.25 -8.70
CA ASN A 74 0.05 7.20 -9.46
C ASN A 74 -1.31 6.61 -9.88
N GLY A 75 -2.38 7.35 -9.64
CA GLY A 75 -3.75 6.95 -9.99
C GLY A 75 -4.41 5.99 -9.00
N VAL A 76 -3.74 5.58 -7.93
CA VAL A 76 -4.37 4.84 -6.82
C VAL A 76 -5.31 5.77 -6.04
N VAL A 77 -6.53 5.31 -5.82
CA VAL A 77 -7.46 5.95 -4.87
C VAL A 77 -7.26 5.30 -3.51
N ILE A 78 -6.83 6.09 -2.52
CA ILE A 78 -6.61 5.65 -1.14
C ILE A 78 -7.79 6.12 -0.30
N ASP A 79 -8.65 5.19 0.14
CA ASP A 79 -9.87 5.52 0.88
C ASP A 79 -9.60 5.76 2.37
N TYR A 80 -8.59 5.08 2.93
CA TYR A 80 -8.19 5.18 4.34
C TYR A 80 -6.67 5.32 4.44
N HIS A 81 -6.21 6.43 5.03
CA HIS A 81 -4.79 6.77 5.09
C HIS A 81 -4.30 7.17 6.48
N GLY A 82 -2.99 7.05 6.70
CA GLY A 82 -2.32 7.39 7.95
C GLY A 82 -3.03 6.83 9.20
N LYS A 83 -3.60 7.74 10.01
CA LYS A 83 -4.23 7.41 11.31
C LYS A 83 -5.52 6.60 11.19
N ASP A 84 -6.09 6.48 9.98
CA ASP A 84 -7.29 5.71 9.72
C ASP A 84 -6.98 4.22 9.46
N VAL A 85 -5.71 3.87 9.22
CA VAL A 85 -5.26 2.49 9.00
C VAL A 85 -5.13 1.78 10.35
N LYS A 86 -6.29 1.44 10.92
CA LYS A 86 -6.41 0.77 12.22
C LYS A 86 -7.42 -0.39 12.17
N PRO A 87 -7.25 -1.41 13.04
CA PRO A 87 -8.12 -2.58 13.04
C PRO A 87 -9.61 -2.27 13.27
N ASP A 88 -9.92 -1.30 14.12
CA ASP A 88 -11.31 -0.90 14.45
C ASP A 88 -12.01 -0.25 13.26
N ILE A 89 -11.33 0.62 12.53
CA ILE A 89 -11.84 1.21 11.29
C ILE A 89 -12.01 0.13 10.22
N PHE A 90 -11.01 -0.75 10.07
CA PHE A 90 -11.09 -1.87 9.12
C PHE A 90 -12.31 -2.76 9.38
N ALA A 91 -12.58 -3.13 10.63
CA ALA A 91 -13.77 -3.91 11.00
C ALA A 91 -15.07 -3.18 10.65
N LYS A 92 -15.19 -1.90 11.01
CA LYS A 92 -16.36 -1.07 10.67
C LYS A 92 -16.61 -0.96 9.16
N VAL A 93 -15.54 -0.86 8.38
CA VAL A 93 -15.62 -0.81 6.92
C VAL A 93 -16.16 -2.11 6.35
N LEU A 94 -15.69 -3.26 6.85
CA LEU A 94 -16.21 -4.57 6.44
C LEU A 94 -17.66 -4.79 6.87
N GLU A 95 -18.06 -4.24 8.01
CA GLU A 95 -19.44 -4.33 8.53
C GLU A 95 -20.42 -3.36 7.84
N GLY A 96 -19.94 -2.46 6.97
CA GLY A 96 -20.80 -1.46 6.33
C GLY A 96 -21.31 -0.41 7.32
N ASP A 97 -20.45 0.07 8.24
CA ASP A 97 -20.82 1.00 9.29
C ASP A 97 -21.50 2.28 8.76
N LYS A 98 -22.71 2.54 9.26
CA LYS A 98 -23.57 3.63 8.79
C LYS A 98 -23.06 5.01 9.17
N GLU A 99 -22.29 5.14 10.25
CA GLU A 99 -21.75 6.43 10.67
C GLU A 99 -20.57 6.82 9.78
N LEU A 100 -19.70 5.87 9.42
CA LEU A 100 -18.69 6.08 8.39
C LEU A 100 -19.32 6.46 7.04
N GLU A 101 -20.39 5.77 6.64
CA GLU A 101 -21.10 6.09 5.39
C GLU A 101 -21.70 7.52 5.42
N LYS A 102 -22.32 7.93 6.54
CA LYS A 102 -22.84 9.31 6.71
C LYS A 102 -21.74 10.37 6.64
N GLN A 103 -20.52 10.03 7.04
CA GLN A 103 -19.34 10.89 6.90
C GLN A 103 -18.80 10.94 5.46
N GLY A 104 -19.45 10.25 4.52
CA GLY A 104 -19.01 10.14 3.12
C GLY A 104 -17.84 9.18 2.93
N ARG A 105 -17.52 8.35 3.92
CA ARG A 105 -16.44 7.35 3.82
C ARG A 105 -16.94 6.11 3.09
N LYS A 106 -16.08 5.53 2.26
CA LYS A 106 -16.39 4.30 1.54
C LYS A 106 -16.42 3.12 2.50
N VAL A 107 -17.51 2.38 2.54
CA VAL A 107 -17.67 1.14 3.33
C VAL A 107 -18.12 0.01 2.43
N LEU A 108 -17.99 -1.24 2.89
CA LEU A 108 -18.49 -2.38 2.16
C LEU A 108 -20.02 -2.33 2.10
N LYS A 109 -20.57 -2.51 0.89
CA LYS A 109 -22.01 -2.62 0.65
C LYS A 109 -22.29 -4.05 0.21
N SER A 110 -22.95 -4.83 1.07
CA SER A 110 -23.40 -6.20 0.75
C SER A 110 -24.69 -6.18 -0.07
#